data_AF-A0A8H6HZ59-F1
#
_entry.id   AF-A0A8H6HZ59-F1
#
_cell.length_a   1.000
_cell.length_b   1.000
_cell.length_c   1.000
_cell.angle_alpha   90.00
_cell.angle_beta   90.00
_cell.angle_gamma   90.00
#
_symmetry.space_group_name_H-M   'P 1'
#
loop_
_entity.id
_entity.type
_entity.pdbx_description
1 polymer ?
#
loop_
_entity_poly.entity_id
_entity_poly.type
_entity_poly.pdbx_seq_one_letter_code
_entity_poly.pdbx_strand_id
1 'polypeptide(L)'
;DMCIVLQQDWCKASGAKFNINKTVVIPLGDEDYRDRLRTRRRLRRRSSKIPESIHIAQDGEPVRILGAFFGHNISEESVWEPMLKKIDTTLERWSRNHPTVRGLVMGNNTMVGGYTQYLTRVQGMPTSVLKSIRKKTDNFVYAKHGERKANTIAMDVLFNNKDDGGLGLLDMEARNEAIDIMRLRTYLLHPEARPIWCRLADILLARSAVMKFKNVGPEALVNPLTQNWRVNLSSEKLPSNLKRMMRVAYKYNAAPIAIGASRELKSKMPLWYH
;
A
#
# COMPACT_ATOMS: atom_id res chain seq x y z
N ASP A 1 4.62 -15.26 26.35
CA ASP A 1 5.07 -16.49 27.05
C ASP A 1 4.41 -17.74 26.52
N MET A 2 3.17 -17.64 26.03
CA MET A 2 2.40 -18.74 25.44
C MET A 2 2.85 -19.24 24.06
N CYS A 3 3.26 -18.38 23.11
CA CYS A 3 3.19 -18.79 21.69
C CYS A 3 4.14 -19.94 21.26
N ILE A 4 5.41 -19.98 21.68
CA ILE A 4 6.36 -21.01 21.20
C ILE A 4 6.14 -22.36 21.91
N VAL A 5 5.81 -22.32 23.21
CA VAL A 5 5.50 -23.55 23.97
C VAL A 5 4.16 -24.12 23.49
N LEU A 6 3.13 -23.27 23.35
CA LEU A 6 1.85 -23.69 22.75
C LEU A 6 2.04 -24.23 21.32
N GLN A 7 2.97 -23.68 20.54
CA GLN A 7 3.25 -24.18 19.20
C GLN A 7 3.77 -25.62 19.23
N GLN A 8 4.65 -25.95 20.18
CA GLN A 8 5.17 -27.32 20.33
C GLN A 8 4.09 -28.29 20.79
N ASP A 9 3.28 -27.90 21.76
CA ASP A 9 2.18 -28.74 22.25
C ASP A 9 1.10 -28.92 21.18
N TRP A 10 0.81 -27.86 20.42
CA TRP A 10 -0.08 -27.94 19.26
C TRP A 10 0.49 -28.83 18.16
N CYS A 11 1.80 -28.77 17.86
CA CYS A 11 2.44 -29.70 16.92
C CYS A 11 2.29 -31.16 17.36
N LYS A 12 2.48 -31.44 18.65
CA LYS A 12 2.31 -32.79 19.22
C LYS A 12 0.85 -33.26 19.10
N ALA A 13 -0.11 -32.39 19.40
CA ALA A 13 -1.54 -32.72 19.35
C ALA A 13 -2.07 -32.87 17.92
N SER A 14 -1.59 -32.05 16.97
CA SER A 14 -2.06 -32.03 15.58
C SER A 14 -1.30 -32.97 14.64
N GLY A 15 -0.10 -33.43 15.03
CA GLY A 15 0.82 -34.15 14.15
C GLY A 15 1.51 -33.28 13.09
N ALA A 16 1.23 -31.96 13.04
CA ALA A 16 1.85 -31.04 12.10
C ALA A 16 3.25 -30.61 12.56
N LYS A 17 4.15 -30.34 11.62
CA LYS A 17 5.51 -29.84 11.89
C LYS A 17 5.71 -28.44 11.32
N PHE A 18 6.07 -27.48 12.18
CA PHE A 18 6.45 -26.15 11.71
C PHE A 18 7.80 -26.16 11.02
N ASN A 19 7.89 -25.41 9.93
CA ASN A 19 9.15 -25.16 9.25
C ASN A 19 9.89 -24.03 9.98
N ILE A 20 10.80 -24.42 10.87
CA ILE A 20 11.61 -23.50 11.68
C ILE A 20 12.42 -22.54 10.79
N ASN A 21 12.96 -23.03 9.66
CA ASN A 21 13.76 -22.22 8.73
C ASN A 21 12.94 -21.12 8.04
N LYS A 22 11.61 -21.29 7.94
CA LYS A 22 10.69 -20.26 7.42
C LYS A 22 10.07 -19.40 8.52
N THR A 23 10.36 -19.69 9.79
CA THR A 23 9.80 -18.96 10.94
C THR A 23 10.69 -17.78 11.26
N VAL A 24 10.10 -16.58 11.25
CA VAL A 24 10.81 -15.31 11.53
C VAL A 24 10.03 -14.54 12.59
N VAL A 25 10.75 -13.93 13.54
CA VAL A 25 10.20 -13.00 14.53
C VAL A 25 10.50 -11.58 14.09
N ILE A 26 9.45 -10.78 13.88
CA ILE A 26 9.57 -9.34 13.59
C ILE A 26 9.33 -8.57 14.90
N PRO A 27 10.35 -7.94 15.49
CA PRO A 27 10.16 -7.17 16.71
C PRO A 27 9.38 -5.88 16.40
N LEU A 28 8.36 -5.56 17.20
CA LEU A 28 7.59 -4.32 17.12
C LEU A 28 7.77 -3.52 18.41
N GLY A 29 8.02 -2.21 18.32
CA GLY A 29 8.19 -1.33 19.49
C GLY A 29 9.30 -0.31 19.29
N ASP A 30 9.69 0.33 20.39
CA ASP A 30 10.84 1.25 20.43
C ASP A 30 12.16 0.52 20.14
N GLU A 31 13.19 1.27 19.78
CA GLU A 31 14.53 0.76 19.45
C GLU A 31 15.12 -0.06 20.61
N ASP A 32 15.05 0.45 21.83
CA ASP A 32 15.52 -0.23 23.04
C ASP A 32 14.85 -1.60 23.25
N TYR A 33 13.55 -1.72 22.97
CA TYR A 33 12.80 -2.97 23.03
C TYR A 33 13.29 -3.94 21.96
N ARG A 34 13.46 -3.46 20.73
CA ARG A 34 13.87 -4.29 19.59
C ARG A 34 15.28 -4.85 19.83
N ASP A 35 16.20 -4.02 20.30
CA ASP A 35 17.58 -4.42 20.60
C ASP A 35 17.67 -5.35 21.81
N ARG A 36 16.88 -5.08 22.85
CA ARG A 36 16.73 -6.00 23.98
C ARG A 36 16.17 -7.35 23.54
N LEU A 37 15.18 -7.37 22.64
CA LEU A 37 14.60 -8.62 22.15
C LEU A 37 15.64 -9.41 21.34
N ARG A 38 16.44 -8.75 20.49
CA ARG A 38 17.52 -9.38 19.72
C ARG A 38 18.59 -9.96 20.62
N THR A 39 19.06 -9.16 21.58
CA THR A 39 20.15 -9.52 22.49
C THR A 39 19.73 -10.61 23.47
N ARG A 40 18.60 -10.42 24.16
CA ARG A 40 18.14 -11.35 25.20
C ARG A 40 17.37 -12.53 24.62
N ARG A 41 16.90 -12.43 23.36
CA ARG A 41 16.00 -13.39 22.72
C ARG A 41 14.79 -13.72 23.59
N ARG A 42 14.27 -12.74 24.31
CA ARG A 42 13.17 -12.88 25.29
C ARG A 42 12.20 -11.71 25.17
N LEU A 43 10.91 -12.01 25.03
CA LEU A 43 9.84 -11.01 24.95
C LEU A 43 9.70 -10.20 26.25
N ARG A 44 9.86 -10.88 27.39
CA ARG A 44 9.78 -10.31 28.76
C ARG A 44 10.84 -10.93 29.65
N ARG A 45 11.12 -10.30 30.80
CA ARG A 45 12.14 -10.77 31.75
C ARG A 45 11.93 -12.24 32.19
N ARG A 46 10.68 -12.67 32.34
CA ARG A 46 10.29 -14.04 32.72
C ARG A 46 9.91 -14.95 31.54
N SER A 47 9.93 -14.44 30.31
CA SER A 47 9.56 -15.21 29.12
C SER A 47 10.61 -16.26 28.76
N SER A 48 10.20 -17.39 28.17
CA SER A 48 11.12 -18.37 27.59
C SER A 48 11.98 -17.74 26.48
N LYS A 49 13.21 -18.24 26.36
CA LYS A 49 14.14 -17.78 25.31
C LYS A 49 13.67 -18.29 23.95
N ILE A 50 13.67 -17.42 22.95
CA ILE A 50 13.42 -17.77 21.55
C ILE A 50 14.58 -18.67 21.09
N PRO A 51 14.31 -19.90 20.59
CA PRO A 51 15.34 -20.82 20.12
C PRO A 51 16.27 -20.17 19.10
N GLU A 52 17.58 -20.45 19.14
CA GLU A 52 18.56 -19.87 18.21
C GLU A 52 18.27 -20.21 16.75
N SER A 53 17.57 -21.32 16.51
CA SER A 53 17.15 -21.74 15.17
C SER A 53 16.10 -20.82 14.52
N ILE A 54 15.42 -19.96 15.28
CA ILE A 54 14.42 -19.02 14.77
C ILE A 54 15.09 -17.68 14.51
N HIS A 55 14.96 -17.18 13.29
CA HIS A 55 15.51 -15.87 12.93
C HIS A 55 14.72 -14.73 13.58
N ILE A 56 15.44 -13.71 14.07
CA ILE A 56 14.85 -12.45 14.56
C ILE A 56 15.30 -11.34 13.61
N ALA A 57 14.34 -10.70 12.96
CA ALA A 57 14.61 -9.71 11.93
C ALA A 57 15.37 -8.49 12.47
N GLN A 58 16.39 -8.06 11.73
CA GLN A 58 17.17 -6.86 12.02
C GLN A 58 16.50 -5.59 11.49
N ASP A 59 17.00 -4.44 11.92
CA ASP A 59 16.62 -3.16 11.31
C ASP A 59 17.16 -3.10 9.89
N GLY A 60 16.37 -2.55 8.97
CA GLY A 60 16.67 -2.54 7.55
C GLY A 60 16.42 -3.88 6.85
N GLU A 61 16.08 -4.95 7.57
CA GLU A 61 15.82 -6.27 7.00
C GLU A 61 14.35 -6.44 6.59
N PRO A 62 14.03 -6.58 5.28
CA PRO A 62 12.66 -6.76 4.83
C PRO A 62 12.23 -8.23 4.94
N VAL A 63 11.20 -8.51 5.72
CA VAL A 63 10.60 -9.85 5.88
C VAL A 63 9.35 -9.99 5.02
N ARG A 64 9.36 -10.96 4.12
CA ARG A 64 8.24 -11.19 3.20
C ARG A 64 7.09 -11.96 3.86
N ILE A 65 5.90 -11.35 3.92
CA ILE A 65 4.66 -11.95 4.41
C ILE A 65 3.57 -11.76 3.35
N LEU A 66 3.00 -12.88 2.88
CA LEU A 66 1.94 -12.92 1.86
C LEU A 66 2.25 -12.18 0.54
N GLY A 67 3.51 -11.86 0.27
CA GLY A 67 3.92 -11.13 -0.94
C GLY A 67 4.30 -9.67 -0.70
N ALA A 68 3.99 -9.12 0.47
CA ALA A 68 4.45 -7.81 0.92
C ALA A 68 5.64 -7.95 1.88
N PHE A 69 6.36 -6.86 2.12
CA PHE A 69 7.59 -6.84 2.91
C PHE A 69 7.42 -5.97 4.16
N PHE A 70 7.72 -6.52 5.33
CA PHE A 70 7.55 -5.86 6.62
C PHE A 70 8.87 -5.81 7.36
N GLY A 71 9.09 -4.76 8.13
CA GLY A 71 10.32 -4.57 8.89
C GLY A 71 10.43 -3.11 9.35
N HIS A 72 11.42 -2.84 10.18
CA HIS A 72 11.72 -1.47 10.60
C HIS A 72 12.84 -0.91 9.75
N ASN A 73 12.79 0.40 9.44
CA ASN A 73 13.80 1.10 8.64
C ASN A 73 14.11 0.42 7.29
N ILE A 74 13.11 -0.27 6.72
CA ILE A 74 13.24 -0.90 5.41
C ILE A 74 13.22 0.18 4.32
N SER A 75 14.08 0.03 3.31
CA SER A 75 13.99 0.87 2.12
C SER A 75 12.72 0.48 1.35
N GLU A 76 11.79 1.43 1.20
CA GLU A 76 10.59 1.21 0.40
C GLU A 76 10.95 0.92 -1.07
N GLU A 77 12.08 1.42 -1.56
CA GLU A 77 12.52 1.23 -2.95
C GLU A 77 13.12 -0.16 -3.18
N SER A 78 13.95 -0.66 -2.24
CA SER A 78 14.63 -1.96 -2.40
C SER A 78 13.65 -3.12 -2.48
N VAL A 79 12.49 -2.99 -1.82
CA VAL A 79 11.36 -3.92 -1.89
C VAL A 79 10.86 -4.13 -3.33
N TRP A 80 10.99 -3.12 -4.20
CA TRP A 80 10.53 -3.18 -5.59
C TRP A 80 11.59 -3.72 -6.57
N GLU A 81 12.87 -3.80 -6.18
CA GLU A 81 13.96 -4.22 -7.08
C GLU A 81 13.71 -5.59 -7.74
N PRO A 82 13.30 -6.65 -7.02
CA PRO A 82 13.05 -7.94 -7.65
C PRO A 82 11.92 -7.87 -8.69
N MET A 83 10.93 -7.01 -8.43
CA MET A 83 9.81 -6.80 -9.35
C MET A 83 10.23 -5.99 -10.58
N LEU A 84 11.04 -4.94 -10.41
CA LEU A 84 11.57 -4.15 -11.52
C LEU A 84 12.43 -5.02 -12.44
N LYS A 85 13.30 -5.87 -11.88
CA LYS A 85 14.08 -6.83 -12.65
C LYS A 85 13.19 -7.82 -13.42
N LYS A 86 12.12 -8.31 -12.76
CA LYS A 86 11.15 -9.19 -13.42
C LYS A 86 10.43 -8.50 -14.57
N ILE A 87 10.04 -7.23 -14.40
CA ILE A 87 9.44 -6.42 -15.47
C ILE A 87 10.43 -6.31 -16.63
N ASP A 88 11.69 -5.95 -16.37
CA ASP A 88 12.72 -5.82 -17.42
C ASP A 88 12.89 -7.09 -18.23
N THR A 89 13.17 -8.21 -17.55
CA THR A 89 13.39 -9.50 -18.22
C THR A 89 12.18 -9.92 -19.05
N THR A 90 10.98 -9.67 -18.55
CA THR A 90 9.73 -10.02 -19.22
C THR A 90 9.48 -9.13 -20.44
N LEU A 91 9.66 -7.81 -20.32
CA LEU A 91 9.48 -6.87 -21.42
C LEU A 91 10.53 -7.13 -22.52
N GLU A 92 11.80 -7.34 -22.17
CA GLU A 92 12.86 -7.69 -23.12
C GLU A 92 12.54 -8.97 -23.89
N ARG A 93 12.08 -10.02 -23.20
CA ARG A 93 11.68 -11.27 -23.85
C ARG A 93 10.54 -11.06 -24.83
N TRP A 94 9.57 -10.22 -24.47
CA TRP A 94 8.42 -9.90 -25.32
C TRP A 94 8.82 -9.09 -26.56
N SER A 95 9.72 -8.12 -26.39
CA SER A 95 10.22 -7.28 -27.49
C SER A 95 10.93 -8.08 -28.59
N ARG A 96 11.54 -9.24 -28.26
CA ARG A 96 12.19 -10.11 -29.25
C ARG A 96 11.24 -10.71 -30.28
N ASN A 97 9.94 -10.78 -29.98
CA ASN A 97 8.94 -11.37 -30.88
C ASN A 97 8.31 -10.34 -31.84
N HIS A 98 8.87 -9.13 -31.93
CA HIS A 98 8.40 -8.06 -32.82
C HIS A 98 6.88 -7.81 -32.77
N PRO A 99 6.28 -7.65 -31.57
CA PRO A 99 4.84 -7.47 -31.44
C PRO A 99 4.34 -6.24 -32.19
N THR A 100 3.09 -6.29 -32.64
CA THR A 100 2.38 -5.11 -33.15
C THR A 100 2.18 -4.08 -32.02
N VAL A 101 1.80 -2.84 -32.35
CA VAL A 101 1.50 -1.81 -31.35
C VAL A 101 0.41 -2.27 -30.38
N ARG A 102 -0.64 -2.95 -30.88
CA ARG A 102 -1.68 -3.56 -30.04
C ARG A 102 -1.10 -4.65 -29.14
N GLY A 103 -0.18 -5.46 -29.66
CA GLY A 103 0.57 -6.44 -28.87
C GLY A 103 1.35 -5.79 -27.74
N LEU A 104 2.10 -4.71 -28.01
CA LEU A 104 2.84 -3.96 -26.99
C LEU A 104 1.92 -3.44 -25.89
N VAL A 105 0.79 -2.83 -26.25
CA VAL A 105 -0.20 -2.34 -25.26
C VAL A 105 -0.74 -3.50 -24.41
N MET A 106 -1.17 -4.59 -25.05
CA MET A 106 -1.69 -5.76 -24.34
C MET A 106 -0.64 -6.38 -23.40
N GLY A 107 0.59 -6.52 -23.89
CA GLY A 107 1.72 -7.04 -23.13
C GLY A 107 2.03 -6.17 -21.92
N ASN A 108 2.15 -4.85 -22.12
CA ASN A 108 2.39 -3.91 -21.02
C ASN A 108 1.29 -4.01 -19.96
N ASN A 109 0.02 -3.94 -20.37
CA ASN A 109 -1.11 -3.95 -19.44
C ASN A 109 -1.18 -5.26 -18.63
N THR A 110 -0.95 -6.39 -19.29
CA THR A 110 -0.98 -7.71 -18.64
C THR A 110 0.20 -7.89 -17.69
N MET A 111 1.40 -7.52 -18.11
CA MET A 111 2.64 -7.81 -17.39
C MET A 111 2.93 -6.76 -16.33
N VAL A 112 3.08 -5.49 -16.73
CA VAL A 112 3.35 -4.39 -15.80
C VAL A 112 2.18 -4.20 -14.85
N GLY A 113 0.95 -4.19 -15.37
CA GLY A 113 -0.25 -4.10 -14.53
C GLY A 113 -0.39 -5.31 -13.61
N GLY A 114 -0.23 -6.53 -14.13
CA GLY A 114 -0.37 -7.75 -13.34
C GLY A 114 0.66 -7.89 -12.22
N TYR A 115 1.90 -7.45 -12.44
CA TYR A 115 2.96 -7.57 -11.43
C TYR A 115 2.86 -6.54 -10.31
N THR A 116 2.46 -5.31 -10.64
CA THR A 116 2.60 -4.15 -9.73
C THR A 116 1.41 -3.96 -8.81
N GLN A 117 0.18 -4.19 -9.30
CA GLN A 117 -1.05 -3.77 -8.62
C GLN A 117 -1.20 -4.31 -7.19
N TYR A 118 -0.84 -5.57 -6.95
CA TYR A 118 -0.94 -6.16 -5.62
C TYR A 118 -0.06 -5.41 -4.61
N LEU A 119 1.23 -5.23 -4.94
CA LEU A 119 2.18 -4.59 -4.02
C LEU A 119 1.88 -3.10 -3.84
N THR A 120 1.44 -2.41 -4.91
CA THR A 120 0.91 -1.04 -4.82
C THR A 120 -0.25 -0.96 -3.83
N ARG A 121 -1.18 -1.92 -3.90
CA ARG A 121 -2.33 -1.93 -2.99
C ARG A 121 -1.90 -2.13 -1.55
N VAL A 122 -0.97 -3.03 -1.27
CA VAL A 122 -0.59 -3.36 0.11
C VAL A 122 0.31 -2.29 0.73
N GLN A 123 1.37 -1.86 0.04
CA GLN A 123 2.40 -0.98 0.60
C GLN A 123 2.43 0.41 -0.05
N GLY A 124 1.95 0.50 -1.29
CA GLY A 124 2.11 1.70 -2.12
C GLY A 124 3.33 1.62 -3.00
N MET A 125 3.36 2.46 -4.01
CA MET A 125 4.47 2.57 -4.95
C MET A 125 5.18 3.91 -4.72
N PRO A 126 6.48 3.91 -4.37
CA PRO A 126 7.27 5.13 -4.32
C PRO A 126 7.33 5.83 -5.67
N THR A 127 7.45 7.17 -5.66
CA THR A 127 7.50 7.97 -6.90
C THR A 127 8.69 7.62 -7.79
N SER A 128 9.83 7.24 -7.22
CA SER A 128 11.01 6.75 -7.93
C SER A 128 10.72 5.46 -8.71
N VAL A 129 10.05 4.50 -8.06
CA VAL A 129 9.60 3.25 -8.67
C VAL A 129 8.58 3.51 -9.77
N LEU A 130 7.59 4.39 -9.53
CA LEU A 130 6.60 4.78 -10.55
C LEU A 130 7.29 5.37 -11.79
N LYS A 131 8.25 6.29 -11.61
CA LYS A 131 9.04 6.88 -12.70
C LYS A 131 9.85 5.82 -13.45
N SER A 132 10.46 4.87 -12.73
CA SER A 132 11.23 3.77 -13.31
C SER A 132 10.34 2.88 -14.18
N ILE A 133 9.17 2.48 -13.68
CA ILE A 133 8.21 1.67 -14.43
C ILE A 133 7.70 2.43 -15.66
N ARG A 134 7.33 3.71 -15.51
CA ARG A 134 6.91 4.54 -16.65
C ARG A 134 7.97 4.60 -17.73
N LYS A 135 9.23 4.84 -17.36
CA LYS A 135 10.36 4.82 -18.31
C LYS A 135 10.51 3.48 -19.01
N LYS A 136 10.32 2.36 -18.29
CA LYS A 136 10.37 1.01 -18.88
C LYS A 136 9.20 0.78 -19.86
N THR A 137 8.00 1.20 -19.51
CA THR A 137 6.84 1.19 -20.42
C THR A 137 7.08 2.04 -21.65
N ASP A 138 7.61 3.27 -21.49
CA ASP A 138 7.94 4.16 -22.60
C ASP A 138 8.95 3.51 -23.56
N ASN A 139 10.01 2.93 -23.00
CA ASN A 139 11.01 2.22 -23.79
C ASN A 139 10.40 0.98 -24.47
N PHE A 140 9.55 0.22 -23.79
CA PHE A 140 8.93 -0.97 -24.37
C PHE A 140 7.98 -0.65 -25.53
N VAL A 141 7.20 0.42 -25.41
CA VAL A 141 6.22 0.82 -26.44
C VAL A 141 6.91 1.50 -27.63
N TYR A 142 7.95 2.31 -27.39
CA TYR A 142 8.57 3.14 -28.43
C TYR A 142 9.93 2.67 -28.94
N ALA A 143 10.67 1.84 -28.19
CA ALA A 143 11.94 1.30 -28.66
C ALA A 143 11.71 0.02 -29.46
N LYS A 144 11.93 0.10 -30.78
CA LYS A 144 11.97 -1.07 -31.66
C LYS A 144 13.45 -1.34 -31.98
N HIS A 145 13.97 -2.50 -31.59
CA HIS A 145 15.39 -2.89 -31.81
C HIS A 145 16.44 -1.99 -31.15
N GLY A 146 16.13 -1.37 -30.01
CA GLY A 146 17.06 -0.45 -29.34
C GLY A 146 17.19 0.91 -30.03
N GLU A 147 16.48 1.11 -31.14
CA GLU A 147 16.38 2.39 -31.82
C GLU A 147 15.06 3.08 -31.42
N ARG A 148 15.18 4.31 -30.93
CA ARG A 148 14.05 5.16 -30.59
C ARG A 148 13.52 5.75 -31.90
N LYS A 149 12.43 5.22 -32.46
CA LYS A 149 11.77 5.89 -33.59
C LYS A 149 11.15 7.21 -33.12
N ALA A 150 11.14 8.20 -34.00
CA ALA A 150 10.38 9.43 -33.78
C ALA A 150 8.90 9.06 -33.54
N ASN A 151 8.38 9.51 -32.40
CA ASN A 151 7.02 9.21 -31.95
C ASN A 151 6.01 9.80 -32.95
N THR A 152 5.14 8.98 -33.53
CA THR A 152 4.01 9.48 -34.33
C THR A 152 2.78 9.80 -33.48
N ILE A 153 2.69 9.23 -32.26
CA ILE A 153 1.57 9.41 -31.33
C ILE A 153 2.13 9.60 -29.91
N ALA A 154 1.65 10.63 -29.22
CA ALA A 154 2.04 10.94 -27.85
C ALA A 154 1.48 9.91 -26.84
N MET A 155 2.19 9.69 -25.73
CA MET A 155 1.89 8.60 -24.79
C MET A 155 0.57 8.81 -24.04
N ASP A 156 0.25 10.07 -23.75
CA ASP A 156 -1.03 10.51 -23.19
C ASP A 156 -2.23 10.08 -24.06
N VAL A 157 -2.10 10.19 -25.39
CA VAL A 157 -3.13 9.69 -26.33
C VAL A 157 -3.26 8.16 -26.24
N LEU A 158 -2.15 7.43 -26.05
CA LEU A 158 -2.20 5.98 -25.94
C LEU A 158 -2.93 5.50 -24.68
N PHE A 159 -2.90 6.29 -23.60
CA PHE A 159 -3.63 5.97 -22.35
C PHE A 159 -5.15 6.04 -22.50
N ASN A 160 -5.66 6.89 -23.40
CA ASN A 160 -7.09 7.05 -23.62
C ASN A 160 -7.75 5.75 -24.11
N ASN A 161 -9.05 5.63 -23.87
CA ASN A 161 -9.82 4.49 -24.36
C ASN A 161 -9.86 4.47 -25.88
N LYS A 162 -10.20 3.29 -26.43
CA LYS A 162 -10.32 3.12 -27.88
C LYS A 162 -11.39 4.02 -28.50
N ASP A 163 -12.46 4.27 -27.75
CA ASP A 163 -13.58 5.12 -28.19
C ASP A 163 -13.17 6.60 -28.27
N ASP A 164 -12.14 7.00 -27.51
CA ASP A 164 -11.58 8.36 -27.49
C ASP A 164 -10.35 8.50 -28.42
N GLY A 165 -10.13 7.53 -29.33
CA GLY A 165 -9.00 7.52 -30.26
C GLY A 165 -7.66 7.02 -29.68
N GLY A 166 -7.66 6.51 -28.44
CA GLY A 166 -6.49 5.91 -27.81
C GLY A 166 -6.37 4.40 -28.01
N LEU A 167 -5.46 3.75 -27.27
CA LEU A 167 -5.26 2.29 -27.31
C LEU A 167 -5.52 1.60 -25.97
N GLY A 168 -5.87 2.35 -24.92
CA GLY A 168 -6.09 1.85 -23.57
C GLY A 168 -4.80 1.36 -22.91
N LEU A 169 -3.68 2.01 -23.17
CA LEU A 169 -2.43 1.71 -22.47
C LEU A 169 -2.56 2.03 -20.98
N LEU A 170 -1.98 1.18 -20.14
CA LEU A 170 -2.02 1.34 -18.70
C LEU A 170 -1.27 2.61 -18.26
N ASP A 171 -2.03 3.62 -17.84
CA ASP A 171 -1.51 4.72 -17.03
C ASP A 171 -1.30 4.25 -15.59
N MET A 172 -0.03 4.14 -15.20
CA MET A 172 0.39 3.70 -13.87
C MET A 172 0.04 4.70 -12.77
N GLU A 173 0.03 5.99 -13.06
CA GLU A 173 -0.31 7.03 -12.09
C GLU A 173 -1.81 6.99 -11.80
N ALA A 174 -2.63 7.01 -12.85
CA ALA A 174 -4.07 6.86 -12.73
C ALA A 174 -4.45 5.52 -12.06
N ARG A 175 -3.73 4.43 -12.36
CA ARG A 175 -3.96 3.12 -11.71
C ARG A 175 -3.66 3.14 -10.22
N ASN A 176 -2.57 3.77 -9.80
CA ASN A 176 -2.21 3.90 -8.39
C ASN A 176 -3.26 4.73 -7.64
N GLU A 177 -3.72 5.84 -8.24
CA GLU A 177 -4.79 6.66 -7.65
C GLU A 177 -6.11 5.90 -7.56
N ALA A 178 -6.48 5.12 -8.58
CA ALA A 178 -7.66 4.25 -8.56
C ALA A 178 -7.60 3.21 -7.43
N ILE A 179 -6.42 2.64 -7.15
CA ILE A 179 -6.21 1.73 -6.01
C ILE A 179 -6.47 2.44 -4.68
N ASP A 180 -5.99 3.67 -4.52
CA ASP A 180 -6.22 4.46 -3.32
C ASP A 180 -7.70 4.92 -3.21
N ILE A 181 -8.38 5.18 -4.32
CA ILE A 181 -9.84 5.41 -4.37
C ILE A 181 -10.59 4.15 -3.90
N MET A 182 -10.18 2.96 -4.31
CA MET A 182 -10.81 1.72 -3.84
C MET A 182 -10.63 1.51 -2.33
N ARG A 183 -9.48 1.91 -1.77
CA ARG A 183 -9.29 1.95 -0.31
C ARG A 183 -10.20 2.98 0.35
N LEU A 184 -10.32 4.16 -0.23
CA LEU A 184 -11.24 5.20 0.23
C LEU A 184 -12.69 4.71 0.23
N ARG A 185 -13.12 4.00 -0.82
CA ARG A 185 -14.45 3.37 -0.88
C ARG A 185 -14.67 2.43 0.31
N THR A 186 -13.68 1.61 0.66
CA THR A 186 -13.76 0.73 1.85
C THR A 186 -13.84 1.53 3.16
N TYR A 187 -13.10 2.64 3.26
CA TYR A 187 -13.13 3.53 4.41
C TYR A 187 -14.50 4.20 4.60
N LEU A 188 -15.16 4.55 3.50
CA LEU A 188 -16.46 5.23 3.46
C LEU A 188 -17.67 4.29 3.61
N LEU A 189 -17.47 2.98 3.80
CA LEU A 189 -18.59 2.05 4.06
C LEU A 189 -19.38 2.44 5.32
N HIS A 190 -20.60 1.91 5.43
CA HIS A 190 -21.41 2.03 6.65
C HIS A 190 -20.62 1.50 7.86
N PRO A 191 -20.69 2.13 9.06
CA PRO A 191 -19.88 1.74 10.22
C PRO A 191 -19.90 0.24 10.56
N GLU A 192 -21.02 -0.44 10.33
CA GLU A 192 -21.18 -1.88 10.56
C GLU A 192 -20.43 -2.76 9.55
N ALA A 193 -20.20 -2.26 8.34
CA ALA A 193 -19.48 -2.95 7.27
C ALA A 193 -18.00 -2.56 7.18
N ARG A 194 -17.54 -1.60 7.99
CA ARG A 194 -16.14 -1.15 7.96
C ARG A 194 -15.20 -2.20 8.57
N PRO A 195 -14.08 -2.51 7.90
CA PRO A 195 -13.02 -3.29 8.53
C PRO A 195 -12.43 -2.62 9.78
N ILE A 196 -11.83 -3.42 10.66
CA ILE A 196 -11.24 -2.95 11.94
C ILE A 196 -10.23 -1.82 11.74
N TRP A 197 -9.42 -1.87 10.67
CA TRP A 197 -8.40 -0.85 10.41
C TRP A 197 -8.99 0.56 10.25
N CYS A 198 -10.27 0.69 9.84
CA CYS A 198 -10.91 2.00 9.70
C CYS A 198 -11.03 2.72 11.04
N ARG A 199 -11.28 1.99 12.15
CA ARG A 199 -11.33 2.60 13.50
C ARG A 199 -9.98 3.19 13.90
N LEU A 200 -8.90 2.48 13.57
CA LEU A 200 -7.54 2.99 13.79
C LEU A 200 -7.27 4.19 12.87
N ALA A 201 -7.71 4.15 11.62
CA ALA A 201 -7.57 5.26 10.68
C ALA A 201 -8.27 6.52 11.19
N ASP A 202 -9.50 6.43 11.71
CA ASP A 202 -10.25 7.56 12.29
C ASP A 202 -9.41 8.27 13.36
N ILE A 203 -8.85 7.52 14.31
CA ILE A 203 -8.00 8.04 15.39
C ILE A 203 -6.72 8.70 14.83
N LEU A 204 -6.05 8.06 13.87
CA LEU A 204 -4.81 8.57 13.29
C LEU A 204 -5.04 9.84 12.47
N LEU A 205 -6.15 9.92 11.75
CA LEU A 205 -6.55 11.09 10.98
C LEU A 205 -6.90 12.27 11.91
N ALA A 206 -7.70 12.02 12.95
CA ALA A 206 -8.07 13.03 13.96
C ALA A 206 -6.83 13.60 14.67
N ARG A 207 -5.91 12.73 15.11
CA ARG A 207 -4.63 13.15 15.72
C ARG A 207 -3.72 13.93 14.77
N SER A 208 -3.92 13.75 13.47
CA SER A 208 -3.16 14.43 12.42
C SER A 208 -3.93 15.62 11.82
N ALA A 209 -4.94 16.17 12.50
CA ALA A 209 -5.65 17.35 12.04
C ALA A 209 -4.72 18.57 11.89
N VAL A 210 -5.04 19.48 10.95
CA VAL A 210 -4.30 20.74 10.77
C VAL A 210 -4.37 21.61 12.03
N MET A 211 -3.39 22.50 12.21
CA MET A 211 -3.21 23.26 13.45
C MET A 211 -4.47 24.00 13.93
N LYS A 212 -5.28 24.51 13.00
CA LYS A 212 -6.57 25.15 13.27
C LYS A 212 -7.52 24.31 14.14
N PHE A 213 -7.44 22.98 14.07
CA PHE A 213 -8.30 22.06 14.80
C PHE A 213 -7.58 21.28 15.91
N LYS A 214 -6.33 21.62 16.25
CA LYS A 214 -5.58 20.90 17.30
C LYS A 214 -6.16 21.06 18.71
N ASN A 215 -6.80 22.20 18.98
CA ASN A 215 -7.44 22.46 20.27
C ASN A 215 -8.82 21.80 20.37
N VAL A 216 -9.31 21.21 19.28
CA VAL A 216 -10.54 20.42 19.26
C VAL A 216 -10.18 19.03 19.78
N GLY A 217 -10.88 18.58 20.81
CA GLY A 217 -10.71 17.21 21.31
C GLY A 217 -10.86 16.19 20.17
N PRO A 218 -10.00 15.15 20.10
CA PRO A 218 -10.05 14.17 19.00
C PRO A 218 -11.42 13.51 18.84
N GLU A 219 -12.20 13.44 19.92
CA GLU A 219 -13.54 12.87 19.96
C GLU A 219 -14.57 13.64 19.12
N ALA A 220 -14.36 14.95 18.91
CA ALA A 220 -15.21 15.78 18.06
C ALA A 220 -14.80 15.73 16.57
N LEU A 221 -13.63 15.14 16.27
CA LEU A 221 -13.08 14.98 14.91
C LEU A 221 -13.36 13.56 14.40
N VAL A 222 -14.61 13.32 14.02
CA VAL A 222 -15.13 12.00 13.64
C VAL A 222 -14.63 11.58 12.25
N ASN A 223 -14.83 12.42 11.22
CA ASN A 223 -14.43 12.07 9.86
C ASN A 223 -14.16 13.33 9.01
N PRO A 224 -12.96 13.48 8.42
CA PRO A 224 -12.54 14.67 7.68
C PRO A 224 -13.19 14.83 6.29
N LEU A 225 -14.00 13.85 5.87
CA LEU A 225 -14.72 13.86 4.59
C LEU A 225 -16.21 14.16 4.76
N THR A 226 -16.73 14.09 5.99
CA THR A 226 -18.11 14.48 6.31
C THR A 226 -18.16 15.70 7.23
N GLN A 227 -17.00 16.22 7.62
CA GLN A 227 -16.84 17.41 8.44
C GLN A 227 -15.88 18.39 7.76
N ASN A 228 -15.92 19.66 8.16
CA ASN A 228 -15.18 20.77 7.54
C ASN A 228 -13.70 20.90 7.97
N TRP A 229 -13.17 19.93 8.73
CA TRP A 229 -11.76 19.90 9.12
C TRP A 229 -10.88 19.12 8.13
N ARG A 230 -9.58 19.44 8.10
CA ARG A 230 -8.62 18.83 7.17
C ARG A 230 -7.49 18.12 7.91
N VAL A 231 -6.94 17.10 7.27
CA VAL A 231 -5.81 16.32 7.76
C VAL A 231 -4.50 16.96 7.28
N ASN A 232 -3.53 17.10 8.18
CA ASN A 232 -2.16 17.49 7.84
C ASN A 232 -1.43 16.33 7.16
N LEU A 233 -1.42 16.32 5.83
CA LEU A 233 -0.77 15.29 5.03
C LEU A 233 0.77 15.29 5.14
N SER A 234 1.37 16.35 5.68
CA SER A 234 2.82 16.43 5.93
C SER A 234 3.22 15.81 7.28
N SER A 235 2.26 15.44 8.14
CA SER A 235 2.54 14.82 9.44
C SER A 235 3.30 13.51 9.31
N GLU A 236 4.49 13.39 9.92
CA GLU A 236 5.24 12.12 9.98
C GLU A 236 4.49 11.02 10.72
N LYS A 237 3.65 11.41 11.69
CA LYS A 237 2.83 10.48 12.47
C LYS A 237 1.69 9.83 11.68
N LEU A 238 1.38 10.35 10.49
CA LEU A 238 0.37 9.78 9.61
C LEU A 238 1.00 8.78 8.64
N PRO A 239 0.59 7.51 8.66
CA PRO A 239 1.08 6.49 7.73
C PRO A 239 0.90 6.86 6.26
N SER A 240 1.84 6.43 5.41
CA SER A 240 1.89 6.79 3.97
C SER A 240 0.64 6.35 3.20
N ASN A 241 0.07 5.20 3.55
CA ASN A 241 -1.18 4.71 2.97
C ASN A 241 -2.39 5.63 3.25
N LEU A 242 -2.51 6.17 4.46
CA LEU A 242 -3.57 7.13 4.82
C LEU A 242 -3.33 8.48 4.15
N LYS A 243 -2.07 8.93 4.07
CA LYS A 243 -1.70 10.15 3.30
C LYS A 243 -2.16 10.05 1.85
N ARG A 244 -1.87 8.93 1.18
CA ARG A 244 -2.30 8.70 -0.22
C ARG A 244 -3.81 8.66 -0.36
N MET A 245 -4.50 7.91 0.51
CA MET A 245 -5.97 7.82 0.52
C MET A 245 -6.62 9.20 0.67
N MET A 246 -6.14 10.03 1.60
CA MET A 246 -6.68 11.38 1.80
C MET A 246 -6.31 12.33 0.65
N ARG A 247 -5.12 12.18 0.06
CA ARG A 247 -4.71 12.96 -1.12
C ARG A 247 -5.66 12.72 -2.30
N VAL A 248 -5.99 11.46 -2.61
CA VAL A 248 -6.95 11.17 -3.68
C VAL A 248 -8.37 11.64 -3.34
N ALA A 249 -8.78 11.51 -2.07
CA ALA A 249 -10.07 12.03 -1.62
C ALA A 249 -10.18 13.55 -1.87
N TYR A 250 -9.13 14.31 -1.60
CA TYR A 250 -9.09 15.75 -1.82
C TYR A 250 -8.96 16.11 -3.31
N LYS A 251 -8.09 15.41 -4.06
CA LYS A 251 -7.88 15.63 -5.50
C LYS A 251 -9.19 15.48 -6.29
N TYR A 252 -9.98 14.46 -5.97
CA TYR A 252 -11.22 14.14 -6.68
C TYR A 252 -12.48 14.64 -5.98
N ASN A 253 -12.35 15.40 -4.90
CA ASN A 253 -13.47 15.83 -4.05
C ASN A 253 -14.41 14.66 -3.66
N ALA A 254 -13.84 13.49 -3.37
CA ALA A 254 -14.58 12.28 -3.06
C ALA A 254 -15.01 12.28 -1.60
N ALA A 255 -16.31 12.50 -1.37
CA ALA A 255 -16.93 12.52 -0.06
C ALA A 255 -18.32 11.87 -0.11
N PRO A 256 -18.83 11.31 1.01
CA PRO A 256 -20.23 10.91 1.10
C PRO A 256 -21.15 12.11 0.89
N ILE A 257 -22.15 11.96 0.01
CA ILE A 257 -23.20 12.97 -0.20
C ILE A 257 -24.50 12.41 0.36
N ALA A 258 -25.15 13.17 1.24
CA ALA A 258 -26.47 12.80 1.76
C ALA A 258 -27.56 13.40 0.87
N ILE A 259 -28.22 12.57 0.05
CA ILE A 259 -29.39 12.98 -0.74
C ILE A 259 -30.62 12.74 0.13
N GLY A 260 -31.31 13.81 0.54
CA GLY A 260 -32.55 13.70 1.34
C GLY A 260 -32.32 13.16 2.75
N ALA A 261 -31.38 13.73 3.51
CA ALA A 261 -31.05 13.28 4.86
C ALA A 261 -32.28 13.22 5.78
N SER A 262 -32.61 12.01 6.25
CA SER A 262 -33.71 11.78 7.20
C SER A 262 -33.46 12.54 8.52
N ARG A 263 -34.54 12.82 9.27
CA ARG A 263 -34.42 13.48 10.57
C ARG A 263 -33.55 12.68 11.55
N GLU A 264 -33.62 11.35 11.46
CA GLU A 264 -32.79 10.44 12.25
C GLU A 264 -31.31 10.48 11.85
N LEU A 265 -31.00 10.60 10.55
CA LEU A 265 -29.62 10.77 10.11
C LEU A 265 -29.06 12.11 10.60
N LYS A 266 -29.84 13.19 10.50
CA LYS A 266 -29.45 14.52 10.98
C LYS A 266 -29.18 14.54 12.48
N SER A 267 -29.93 13.79 13.30
CA SER A 267 -29.66 13.71 14.75
C SER A 267 -28.43 12.88 15.11
N LYS A 268 -27.98 11.99 14.20
CA LYS A 268 -26.75 11.19 14.34
C LYS A 268 -25.51 11.90 13.79
N MET A 269 -25.66 12.98 13.04
CA MET A 269 -24.55 13.76 12.50
C MET A 269 -23.83 14.52 13.63
N PRO A 270 -22.49 14.60 13.61
CA PRO A 270 -21.71 15.20 14.70
C PRO A 270 -21.99 16.70 14.82
N LEU A 271 -22.53 17.15 15.96
CA LEU A 271 -23.04 18.52 16.21
C LEU A 271 -22.14 19.69 15.75
N TRP A 272 -20.83 19.46 15.65
CA TRP A 272 -19.82 20.45 15.30
C TRP A 272 -19.09 20.08 14.00
N TYR A 273 -18.63 21.13 13.30
CA TYR A 273 -17.80 21.01 12.10
C TYR A 273 -18.51 20.35 10.90
N HIS A 274 -19.80 20.60 10.69
CA HIS A 274 -20.50 20.29 9.43
C HIS A 274 -20.01 21.16 8.26
#